data_AF-A0A2T5RL51-F1
#
_entry.id   AF-A0A2T5RL51-F1
#
_cell.length_a   1.000
_cell.length_b   1.000
_cell.length_c   1.000
_cell.angle_alpha   90.00
_cell.angle_beta   90.00
_cell.angle_gamma   90.00
#
_symmetry.space_group_name_H-M   'P 1'
#
loop_
_entity.id
_entity.type
_entity.pdbx_description
1 polymer ?
#
loop_
_entity_poly.entity_id
_entity_poly.type
_entity_poly.pdbx_seq_one_letter_code
_entity_poly.pdbx_strand_id
1 'polypeptide(L)'
;MGMVHHPDFPETPYIYLMYTYTSSNGQLYNRVSRFTDQGNQAVEEEIIIDQIPAGNNHNGGRIAFGPDGMLYITTGETFTRKIAQDLDNLGGKILRLTPEGNIPDDNPFGNSPVYSLGHRNPQGIAWHPETGDLFISDHGPSGEDGLRAKDRIKVVEAGSNFGWPDKIGYFEDGEYANPLIMWENAVPPSGMSFYQGNLYVGTLRSESLVRIGLNRNSDEYNVESIEHLFNDGSGNAAYGRIRKAVVGPDGYLYFLTNNRDGRGRPRENDDQILRFKLEE
;
A
#
# COMPACT_ATOMS: atom_id res chain seq x y z
N MET A 1 8.56 4.94 3.96
CA MET A 1 7.86 3.77 4.52
C MET A 1 6.59 4.25 5.23
N GLY A 2 6.00 3.46 6.11
CA GLY A 2 4.64 3.66 6.63
C GLY A 2 4.63 4.12 8.08
N MET A 3 3.58 4.86 8.43
CA MET A 3 3.28 5.33 9.77
C MET A 3 1.77 5.30 9.97
N VAL A 4 1.32 4.87 11.14
CA VAL A 4 -0.09 4.93 11.56
C VAL A 4 -0.17 5.07 13.08
N HIS A 5 -1.18 5.80 13.57
CA HIS A 5 -1.50 5.83 15.00
C HIS A 5 -2.32 4.59 15.38
N HIS A 6 -2.31 4.23 16.66
CA HIS A 6 -3.29 3.30 17.21
C HIS A 6 -4.73 3.77 16.89
N PRO A 7 -5.70 2.86 16.68
CA PRO A 7 -7.09 3.24 16.43
C PRO A 7 -7.68 4.17 17.52
N ASP A 8 -7.33 3.91 18.78
CA ASP A 8 -7.79 4.69 19.94
C ASP A 8 -6.86 5.88 20.30
N PHE A 9 -6.02 6.34 19.38
CA PHE A 9 -5.19 7.52 19.61
C PHE A 9 -6.06 8.78 19.78
N PRO A 10 -5.81 9.68 20.77
CA PRO A 10 -4.61 9.72 21.63
C PRO A 10 -4.70 8.92 22.94
N GLU A 11 -5.85 8.32 23.26
CA GLU A 11 -6.05 7.65 24.55
C GLU A 11 -5.18 6.41 24.72
N THR A 12 -4.90 5.75 23.60
CA THR A 12 -3.78 4.83 23.46
C THR A 12 -2.69 5.55 22.67
N PRO A 13 -1.68 6.15 23.33
CA PRO A 13 -0.74 7.07 22.69
C PRO A 13 0.36 6.30 21.95
N TYR A 14 -0.02 5.41 21.05
CA TYR A 14 0.93 4.60 20.28
C TYR A 14 0.99 5.03 18.82
N ILE A 15 2.23 5.09 18.32
CA ILE A 15 2.56 5.33 16.92
C ILE A 15 3.32 4.12 16.40
N TYR A 16 2.89 3.59 15.27
CA TYR A 16 3.54 2.48 14.58
C TYR A 16 4.32 3.01 13.39
N LEU A 17 5.56 2.56 13.24
CA LEU A 17 6.44 2.89 12.14
C LEU A 17 6.95 1.62 11.48
N MET A 18 6.82 1.53 10.16
CA MET A 18 7.59 0.58 9.38
C MET A 18 8.84 1.28 8.85
N TYR A 19 10.02 0.69 9.03
CA TYR A 19 11.25 1.27 8.54
C TYR A 19 12.29 0.20 8.20
N THR A 20 13.25 0.57 7.34
CA THR A 20 14.37 -0.29 6.94
C THR A 20 15.56 -0.02 7.85
N TYR A 21 16.28 -1.06 8.26
CA TYR A 21 17.47 -0.96 9.08
C TYR A 21 18.56 -1.92 8.61
N THR A 22 19.80 -1.64 9.02
CA THR A 22 20.93 -2.55 8.83
C THR A 22 21.16 -3.33 10.13
N SER A 23 21.07 -4.65 10.09
CA SER A 23 21.36 -5.53 11.22
C SER A 23 22.86 -5.56 11.55
N SER A 24 23.21 -6.17 12.68
CA SER A 24 24.59 -6.28 13.17
C SER A 24 25.54 -7.00 12.20
N ASN A 25 25.02 -7.88 11.35
CA ASN A 25 25.78 -8.58 10.31
C ASN A 25 25.80 -7.84 8.95
N GLY A 26 25.29 -6.61 8.88
CA GLY A 26 25.29 -5.79 7.67
C GLY A 26 24.16 -6.06 6.69
N GLN A 27 23.21 -6.95 7.01
CA GLN A 27 22.05 -7.23 6.16
C GLN A 27 20.96 -6.15 6.34
N LEU A 28 20.18 -5.91 5.28
CA LEU A 28 19.03 -5.00 5.35
C LEU A 28 17.78 -5.80 5.71
N TYR A 29 17.01 -5.27 6.66
CA TYR A 29 15.67 -5.76 7.00
C TYR A 29 14.69 -4.59 7.14
N ASN A 30 13.42 -4.88 6.93
CA ASN A 30 12.32 -4.03 7.35
C ASN A 30 11.80 -4.55 8.69
N ARG A 31 11.28 -3.65 9.52
CA ARG A 31 10.52 -4.00 10.72
C ARG A 31 9.37 -3.03 10.92
N VAL A 32 8.38 -3.46 11.70
CA VAL A 32 7.41 -2.55 12.30
C VAL A 32 7.71 -2.46 13.78
N SER A 33 7.83 -1.23 14.27
CA SER A 33 7.95 -0.93 15.69
C SER A 33 6.83 0.00 16.13
N ARG A 34 6.42 -0.16 17.39
CA ARG A 34 5.54 0.74 18.12
C ARG A 34 6.36 1.65 19.01
N PHE A 35 5.90 2.88 19.17
CA PHE A 35 6.48 3.88 20.06
C PHE A 35 5.37 4.52 20.88
N THR A 36 5.69 4.95 22.10
CA THR A 36 4.83 5.81 22.92
C THR A 36 4.99 7.26 22.49
N ASP A 37 3.89 7.94 22.15
CA ASP A 37 3.84 9.37 21.88
C ASP A 37 3.84 10.16 23.20
N GLN A 38 4.76 11.11 23.32
CA GLN A 38 4.82 12.08 24.41
C GLN A 38 4.63 13.52 23.89
N GLY A 39 3.83 13.68 22.83
CA GLY A 39 3.52 14.95 22.18
C GLY A 39 4.60 15.43 21.21
N ASN A 40 5.82 15.70 21.68
CA ASN A 40 6.91 16.17 20.82
C ASN A 40 7.99 15.12 20.54
N GLN A 41 7.86 13.91 21.09
CA GLN A 41 8.81 12.83 20.96
C GLN A 41 8.07 11.48 20.90
N ALA A 42 8.62 10.56 20.11
CA ALA A 42 8.28 9.14 20.13
C ALA A 42 9.37 8.42 20.93
N VAL A 43 8.97 7.70 21.98
CA VAL A 43 9.88 7.01 22.92
C VAL A 43 9.51 5.54 23.05
N GLU A 44 10.28 4.78 23.83
CA GLU A 44 9.95 3.39 24.21
C GLU A 44 9.65 2.48 23.01
N GLU A 45 10.65 2.30 22.15
CA GLU A 45 10.50 1.42 21.00
C GLU A 45 10.19 -0.03 21.42
N GLU A 46 9.11 -0.58 20.88
CA GLU A 46 8.75 -1.98 20.97
C GLU A 46 8.63 -2.59 19.58
N ILE A 47 9.27 -3.73 19.36
CA ILE A 47 9.26 -4.40 18.05
C ILE A 47 7.97 -5.22 17.91
N ILE A 48 7.18 -4.91 16.89
CA ILE A 48 5.92 -5.61 16.59
C ILE A 48 6.15 -6.78 15.64
N ILE A 49 6.98 -6.58 14.62
CA ILE A 49 7.45 -7.65 13.73
C ILE A 49 8.80 -7.26 13.15
N ASP A 50 9.74 -8.20 13.16
CA ASP A 50 11.12 -7.98 12.75
C ASP A 50 11.49 -8.81 11.52
N GLN A 51 12.65 -8.52 10.94
CA GLN A 51 13.31 -9.32 9.90
C GLN A 51 12.44 -9.58 8.66
N ILE A 52 11.55 -8.64 8.32
CA ILE A 52 10.90 -8.63 7.01
C ILE A 52 12.00 -8.38 5.96
N PRO A 53 12.07 -9.15 4.85
CA PRO A 53 13.08 -8.92 3.83
C PRO A 53 13.13 -7.46 3.37
N ALA A 54 14.34 -6.94 3.19
CA ALA A 54 14.54 -5.61 2.62
C ALA A 54 15.59 -5.61 1.51
N GLY A 55 15.49 -4.62 0.63
CA GLY A 55 16.45 -4.35 -0.41
C GLY A 55 16.44 -2.90 -0.84
N ASN A 56 17.20 -2.56 -1.88
CA ASN A 56 17.19 -1.20 -2.44
C ASN A 56 15.86 -0.85 -3.11
N ASN A 57 15.08 -1.86 -3.49
CA ASN A 57 13.78 -1.73 -4.11
C ASN A 57 12.83 -2.80 -3.54
N HIS A 58 11.53 -2.58 -3.74
CA HIS A 58 10.47 -3.53 -3.41
C HIS A 58 10.41 -3.89 -1.92
N ASN A 59 10.38 -2.88 -1.06
CA ASN A 59 10.18 -3.06 0.40
C ASN A 59 8.70 -3.06 0.80
N GLY A 60 7.78 -2.84 -0.13
CA GLY A 60 6.38 -2.53 0.19
C GLY A 60 6.31 -1.25 1.01
N GLY A 61 5.83 -1.35 2.24
CA GLY A 61 6.08 -0.35 3.26
C GLY A 61 4.86 0.42 3.76
N ARG A 62 3.64 0.03 3.40
CA ARG A 62 2.43 0.66 3.92
C ARG A 62 1.94 -0.13 5.13
N ILE A 63 1.57 0.60 6.18
CA ILE A 63 0.87 0.05 7.34
C ILE A 63 -0.38 0.85 7.59
N ALA A 64 -1.43 0.19 8.06
CA ALA A 64 -2.65 0.83 8.55
C ALA A 64 -3.48 -0.14 9.40
N PHE A 65 -4.34 0.38 10.26
CA PHE A 65 -5.30 -0.42 11.02
C PHE A 65 -6.60 -0.61 10.26
N GLY A 66 -7.09 -1.84 10.22
CA GLY A 66 -8.37 -2.19 9.62
C GLY A 66 -9.56 -1.92 10.53
N PRO A 67 -10.79 -2.04 9.97
CA PRO A 67 -12.04 -1.89 10.73
C PRO A 67 -12.21 -2.97 11.81
N ASP A 68 -11.45 -4.06 11.73
CA ASP A 68 -11.35 -5.12 12.71
C ASP A 68 -10.36 -4.83 13.86
N GLY A 69 -9.72 -3.66 13.85
CA GLY A 69 -8.72 -3.26 14.84
C GLY A 69 -7.35 -3.89 14.64
N MET A 70 -7.14 -4.65 13.56
CA MET A 70 -5.87 -5.32 13.29
C MET A 70 -4.93 -4.43 12.45
N LEU A 71 -3.64 -4.59 12.67
CA LEU A 71 -2.58 -3.93 11.92
C LEU A 71 -2.27 -4.70 10.63
N TYR A 72 -2.49 -4.06 9.48
CA TYR A 72 -2.17 -4.58 8.16
C TYR A 72 -0.86 -3.98 7.64
N ILE A 73 0.01 -4.81 7.06
CA ILE A 73 1.36 -4.44 6.63
C ILE A 73 1.60 -4.93 5.20
N THR A 74 1.98 -4.04 4.27
CA THR A 74 2.39 -4.42 2.92
C THR A 74 3.89 -4.66 2.85
N THR A 75 4.31 -5.77 2.25
CA THR A 75 5.72 -6.11 2.04
C THR A 75 5.98 -6.45 0.57
N GLY A 76 7.14 -6.02 0.05
CA GLY A 76 7.56 -6.37 -1.31
C GLY A 76 8.54 -7.54 -1.32
N GLU A 77 8.80 -8.10 -2.50
CA GLU A 77 9.65 -9.28 -2.65
C GLU A 77 11.15 -8.98 -2.83
N THR A 78 11.56 -7.72 -2.76
CA THR A 78 12.97 -7.30 -2.79
C THR A 78 13.78 -7.79 -4.00
N PHE A 79 13.12 -7.96 -5.16
CA PHE A 79 13.68 -8.60 -6.37
C PHE A 79 14.01 -10.10 -6.25
N THR A 80 13.67 -10.76 -5.14
CA THR A 80 13.76 -12.21 -4.97
C THR A 80 12.38 -12.84 -5.20
N ARG A 81 11.87 -12.74 -6.43
CA ARG A 81 10.44 -12.89 -6.75
C ARG A 81 9.74 -14.10 -6.17
N LYS A 82 10.41 -15.25 -6.16
CA LYS A 82 9.84 -16.53 -5.69
C LYS A 82 9.41 -16.49 -4.22
N ILE A 83 9.97 -15.60 -3.40
CA ILE A 83 9.54 -15.46 -2.00
C ILE A 83 8.09 -14.97 -1.86
N ALA A 84 7.52 -14.34 -2.89
CA ALA A 84 6.12 -13.90 -2.87
C ALA A 84 5.13 -15.08 -2.78
N GLN A 85 5.53 -16.28 -3.22
CA GLN A 85 4.74 -17.52 -3.15
C GLN A 85 5.10 -18.39 -1.94
N ASP A 86 6.18 -18.06 -1.23
CA ASP A 86 6.65 -18.80 -0.06
C ASP A 86 5.96 -18.29 1.21
N LEU A 87 5.16 -19.15 1.87
CA LEU A 87 4.45 -18.81 3.10
C LEU A 87 5.38 -18.69 4.32
N ASP A 88 6.57 -19.27 4.27
CA ASP A 88 7.58 -19.16 5.34
C ASP A 88 8.39 -17.86 5.22
N ASN A 89 8.10 -17.03 4.21
CA ASN A 89 8.78 -15.77 3.96
C ASN A 89 7.83 -14.57 4.04
N LEU A 90 8.27 -13.50 4.71
CA LEU A 90 7.46 -12.28 4.91
C LEU A 90 7.48 -11.33 3.71
N GLY A 91 8.24 -11.60 2.63
CA GLY A 91 8.31 -10.76 1.43
C GLY A 91 7.19 -11.04 0.43
N GLY A 92 6.68 -9.98 -0.22
CA GLY A 92 5.63 -10.08 -1.23
C GLY A 92 4.25 -10.44 -0.67
N LYS A 93 3.93 -9.97 0.54
CA LYS A 93 2.73 -10.32 1.30
C LYS A 93 1.91 -9.08 1.68
N ILE A 94 0.66 -9.33 2.06
CA ILE A 94 -0.03 -8.52 3.08
C ILE A 94 0.03 -9.32 4.37
N LEU A 95 0.49 -8.70 5.45
CA LEU A 95 0.51 -9.30 6.79
C LEU A 95 -0.62 -8.68 7.64
N ARG A 96 -1.16 -9.43 8.59
CA ARG A 96 -2.18 -9.00 9.57
C ARG A 96 -1.79 -9.46 10.97
N LEU A 97 -1.70 -8.51 11.89
CA LEU A 97 -1.29 -8.69 13.28
C LEU A 97 -2.24 -7.93 14.21
N THR A 98 -2.31 -8.33 15.48
CA THR A 98 -2.87 -7.50 16.55
C THR A 98 -2.01 -6.23 16.76
N PRO A 99 -2.53 -5.19 17.45
CA PRO A 99 -1.72 -4.02 17.82
C PRO A 99 -0.46 -4.37 18.64
N GLU A 100 -0.45 -5.49 19.34
CA GLU A 100 0.67 -6.02 20.13
C GLU A 100 1.61 -6.95 19.34
N GLY A 101 1.33 -7.21 18.05
CA GLY A 101 2.17 -8.06 17.20
C GLY A 101 1.88 -9.56 17.28
N ASN A 102 0.86 -9.99 18.03
CA ASN A 102 0.38 -11.37 17.99
C ASN A 102 -0.36 -11.64 16.67
N ILE A 103 -0.35 -12.91 16.23
CA ILE A 103 -1.09 -13.39 15.05
C ILE A 103 -2.54 -13.64 15.46
N PRO A 104 -3.54 -13.03 14.80
CA PRO A 104 -4.94 -13.32 15.07
C PRO A 104 -5.30 -14.79 14.79
N ASP A 105 -6.15 -15.39 15.62
CA ASP A 105 -6.54 -16.81 15.52
C ASP A 105 -7.27 -17.15 14.21
N ASP A 106 -7.89 -16.15 13.58
CA ASP A 106 -8.62 -16.25 12.32
C ASP A 106 -7.74 -15.94 11.09
N ASN A 107 -6.41 -15.81 11.24
CA ASN A 107 -5.52 -15.68 10.08
C ASN A 107 -5.56 -16.94 9.19
N PRO A 108 -5.49 -16.77 7.85
CA PRO A 108 -5.83 -17.83 6.90
C PRO A 108 -4.80 -18.98 6.81
N PHE A 109 -3.58 -18.78 7.33
CA PHE A 109 -2.48 -19.73 7.20
C PHE A 109 -2.00 -20.26 8.57
N GLY A 110 -2.92 -20.43 9.51
CA GLY A 110 -2.61 -20.93 10.86
C GLY A 110 -1.76 -19.94 11.65
N ASN A 111 -0.67 -20.42 12.27
CA ASN A 111 0.25 -19.57 13.05
C ASN A 111 1.20 -18.76 12.15
N SER A 112 0.64 -18.02 11.19
CA SER A 112 1.36 -17.17 10.25
C SER A 112 0.76 -15.76 10.22
N PRO A 113 1.60 -14.70 10.18
CA PRO A 113 1.10 -13.34 10.03
C PRO A 113 0.60 -13.05 8.61
N VAL A 114 0.77 -13.97 7.65
CA VAL A 114 0.36 -13.76 6.26
C VAL A 114 -1.17 -13.70 6.17
N TYR A 115 -1.68 -12.62 5.60
CA TYR A 115 -3.09 -12.44 5.27
C TYR A 115 -3.37 -12.75 3.79
N SER A 116 -2.48 -12.32 2.89
CA SER A 116 -2.53 -12.66 1.46
C SER A 116 -1.12 -12.70 0.87
N LEU A 117 -0.96 -13.40 -0.26
CA LEU A 117 0.33 -13.65 -0.90
C LEU A 117 0.31 -13.40 -2.42
N GLY A 118 1.47 -13.56 -3.06
CA GLY A 118 1.62 -13.33 -4.49
C GLY A 118 1.60 -11.85 -4.87
N HIS A 119 2.19 -10.99 -4.04
CA HIS A 119 2.34 -9.56 -4.31
C HIS A 119 3.77 -9.22 -4.74
N ARG A 120 3.92 -8.20 -5.59
CA ARG A 120 5.25 -7.76 -6.06
C ARG A 120 5.83 -6.69 -5.13
N ASN A 121 5.17 -5.54 -5.09
CA ASN A 121 5.57 -4.42 -4.25
C ASN A 121 4.34 -3.57 -3.90
N PRO A 122 3.46 -4.05 -3.01
CA PRO A 122 2.27 -3.33 -2.59
C PRO A 122 2.61 -2.10 -1.72
N GLN A 123 2.01 -0.93 -2.02
CA GLN A 123 2.34 0.36 -1.36
C GLN A 123 1.13 1.20 -0.91
N GLY A 124 -0.08 0.69 -1.12
CA GLY A 124 -1.33 1.31 -0.68
C GLY A 124 -2.22 0.31 0.02
N ILE A 125 -2.95 0.81 1.01
CA ILE A 125 -3.99 0.13 1.79
C ILE A 125 -5.12 1.15 1.92
N ALA A 126 -6.35 0.74 1.64
CA ALA A 126 -7.57 1.47 2.01
C ALA A 126 -8.68 0.47 2.30
N TRP A 127 -9.62 0.85 3.17
CA TRP A 127 -10.84 0.09 3.39
C TRP A 127 -12.01 0.82 2.75
N HIS A 128 -12.88 0.07 2.08
CA HIS A 128 -14.12 0.62 1.56
C HIS A 128 -15.02 1.01 2.75
N PRO A 129 -15.51 2.27 2.82
CA PRO A 129 -16.09 2.83 4.05
C PRO A 129 -17.40 2.15 4.47
N GLU A 130 -18.15 1.58 3.53
CA GLU A 130 -19.45 0.96 3.81
C GLU A 130 -19.36 -0.55 4.06
N THR A 131 -18.41 -1.21 3.41
CA THR A 131 -18.36 -2.69 3.38
C THR A 131 -17.21 -3.23 4.22
N GLY A 132 -16.20 -2.42 4.50
CA GLY A 132 -14.99 -2.83 5.20
C GLY A 132 -13.99 -3.61 4.34
N ASP A 133 -14.22 -3.74 3.03
CA ASP A 133 -13.33 -4.53 2.16
C ASP A 133 -11.96 -3.87 2.01
N LEU A 134 -10.92 -4.69 2.00
CA LEU A 134 -9.52 -4.26 1.88
C LEU A 134 -9.13 -4.05 0.41
N PHE A 135 -8.72 -2.84 0.07
CA PHE A 135 -8.13 -2.46 -1.21
C PHE A 135 -6.63 -2.25 -1.07
N ILE A 136 -5.85 -2.75 -2.03
CA ILE A 136 -4.40 -2.52 -2.10
C ILE A 136 -3.97 -2.07 -3.49
N SER A 137 -2.88 -1.31 -3.56
CA SER A 137 -2.18 -0.99 -4.81
C SER A 137 -0.87 -1.74 -4.86
N ASP A 138 -0.53 -2.28 -6.03
CA ASP A 138 0.66 -3.09 -6.25
C ASP A 138 1.36 -2.68 -7.55
N HIS A 139 2.67 -2.45 -7.47
CA HIS A 139 3.49 -2.12 -8.64
C HIS A 139 3.63 -3.36 -9.51
N GLY A 140 3.42 -3.21 -10.80
CA GLY A 140 3.69 -4.26 -11.77
C GLY A 140 5.16 -4.31 -12.22
N PRO A 141 5.52 -5.25 -13.11
CA PRO A 141 6.87 -5.36 -13.67
C PRO A 141 7.42 -4.08 -14.30
N SER A 142 8.72 -3.87 -14.15
CA SER A 142 9.47 -2.73 -14.69
C SER A 142 10.44 -3.12 -15.83
N GLY A 143 10.38 -4.35 -16.30
CA GLY A 143 11.22 -4.89 -17.38
C GLY A 143 11.71 -6.32 -17.15
N GLU A 144 11.45 -6.88 -15.97
CA GLU A 144 11.83 -8.25 -15.62
C GLU A 144 11.14 -9.24 -16.56
N ASP A 145 11.90 -10.20 -17.09
CA ASP A 145 11.46 -11.20 -18.08
C ASP A 145 10.76 -10.58 -19.32
N GLY A 146 11.10 -9.33 -19.67
CA GLY A 146 10.48 -8.61 -20.78
C GLY A 146 9.10 -8.03 -20.47
N LEU A 147 8.57 -8.24 -19.25
CA LEU A 147 7.28 -7.75 -18.80
C LEU A 147 7.40 -6.30 -18.31
N ARG A 148 6.38 -5.51 -18.57
CA ARG A 148 6.31 -4.09 -18.15
C ARG A 148 4.89 -3.72 -17.76
N ALA A 149 4.75 -2.66 -16.96
CA ALA A 149 3.47 -2.15 -16.48
C ALA A 149 2.73 -3.22 -15.67
N LYS A 150 1.42 -3.43 -15.88
CA LYS A 150 0.59 -4.33 -15.08
C LYS A 150 0.56 -3.94 -13.60
N ASP A 151 0.62 -2.63 -13.36
CA ASP A 151 0.27 -2.02 -12.09
C ASP A 151 -1.18 -2.37 -11.75
N ARG A 152 -1.48 -2.60 -10.47
CA ARG A 152 -2.75 -3.19 -10.06
C ARG A 152 -3.40 -2.48 -8.88
N ILE A 153 -4.73 -2.44 -8.90
CA ILE A 153 -5.58 -2.31 -7.71
C ILE A 153 -6.24 -3.65 -7.48
N LYS A 154 -6.26 -4.11 -6.22
CA LYS A 154 -6.79 -5.42 -5.83
C LYS A 154 -7.76 -5.23 -4.66
N VAL A 155 -8.86 -5.98 -4.68
CA VAL A 155 -9.67 -6.23 -3.48
C VAL A 155 -9.15 -7.52 -2.87
N VAL A 156 -8.78 -7.49 -1.60
CA VAL A 156 -8.03 -8.56 -0.93
C VAL A 156 -8.94 -9.25 0.07
N GLU A 157 -9.06 -10.56 -0.07
CA GLU A 157 -9.69 -11.42 0.92
C GLU A 157 -8.63 -12.22 1.68
N ALA A 158 -8.99 -12.74 2.85
CA ALA A 158 -8.11 -13.59 3.64
C ALA A 158 -7.73 -14.84 2.81
N GLY A 159 -6.44 -15.09 2.66
CA GLY A 159 -5.92 -16.26 1.97
C GLY A 159 -5.75 -16.09 0.46
N SER A 160 -6.15 -14.95 -0.13
CA SER A 160 -6.02 -14.74 -1.58
C SER A 160 -4.56 -14.81 -2.05
N ASN A 161 -4.33 -15.48 -3.18
CA ASN A 161 -3.05 -15.50 -3.88
C ASN A 161 -3.15 -14.73 -5.20
N PHE A 162 -2.39 -13.65 -5.36
CA PHE A 162 -2.42 -12.81 -6.58
C PHE A 162 -1.40 -13.21 -7.65
N GLY A 163 -0.80 -14.39 -7.51
CA GLY A 163 -0.05 -15.09 -8.55
C GLY A 163 1.36 -14.60 -8.82
N TRP A 164 1.78 -13.41 -8.38
CA TRP A 164 3.16 -12.98 -8.64
C TRP A 164 4.17 -13.92 -7.96
N PRO A 165 5.26 -14.35 -8.63
CA PRO A 165 5.62 -14.06 -10.03
C PRO A 165 5.17 -15.11 -11.05
N ASP A 166 4.50 -16.17 -10.60
CA ASP A 166 4.16 -17.33 -11.41
C ASP A 166 3.10 -17.02 -12.46
N LYS A 167 2.17 -16.10 -12.14
CA LYS A 167 1.13 -15.62 -13.05
C LYS A 167 0.86 -14.13 -12.88
N ILE A 168 0.57 -13.44 -13.99
CA ILE A 168 0.23 -12.01 -14.01
C ILE A 168 -0.89 -11.80 -15.02
N GLY A 169 -2.01 -11.22 -14.60
CA GLY A 169 -3.12 -10.97 -15.49
C GLY A 169 -4.46 -11.19 -14.82
N TYR A 170 -5.45 -11.48 -15.67
CA TYR A 170 -6.75 -12.00 -15.30
C TYR A 170 -6.80 -13.51 -15.60
N PHE A 171 -7.43 -14.26 -14.73
CA PHE A 171 -7.40 -15.73 -14.70
C PHE A 171 -8.81 -16.28 -14.54
N GLU A 172 -9.07 -17.39 -15.24
CA GLU A 172 -10.36 -18.10 -15.20
C GLU A 172 -10.27 -19.43 -14.41
N ASP A 173 -9.07 -19.82 -13.97
CA ASP A 173 -8.82 -21.11 -13.31
C ASP A 173 -9.15 -21.12 -11.82
N GLY A 174 -9.37 -19.96 -11.21
CA GLY A 174 -9.69 -19.82 -9.79
C GLY A 174 -8.51 -20.09 -8.84
N GLU A 175 -7.33 -20.46 -9.36
CA GLU A 175 -6.12 -20.69 -8.56
C GLU A 175 -5.56 -19.38 -8.00
N TYR A 176 -5.69 -18.30 -8.77
CA TYR A 176 -5.19 -16.98 -8.43
C TYR A 176 -6.30 -15.94 -8.45
N ALA A 177 -6.31 -15.06 -7.46
CA ALA A 177 -7.21 -13.93 -7.37
C ALA A 177 -6.91 -12.88 -8.46
N ASN A 178 -7.96 -12.37 -9.08
CA ASN A 178 -7.86 -11.33 -10.09
C ASN A 178 -7.70 -9.94 -9.47
N PRO A 179 -6.90 -9.05 -10.07
CA PRO A 179 -6.93 -7.64 -9.70
C PRO A 179 -8.26 -7.01 -10.11
N LEU A 180 -8.71 -5.99 -9.38
CA LEU A 180 -9.85 -5.17 -9.80
C LEU A 180 -9.49 -4.33 -11.03
N ILE A 181 -8.31 -3.72 -11.00
CA ILE A 181 -7.75 -2.94 -12.12
C ILE A 181 -6.35 -3.47 -12.41
N MET A 182 -6.03 -3.63 -13.70
CA MET A 182 -4.67 -3.83 -14.17
C MET A 182 -4.39 -2.90 -15.34
N TRP A 183 -3.43 -1.98 -15.18
CA TRP A 183 -3.06 -1.06 -16.24
C TRP A 183 -2.08 -1.69 -17.23
N GLU A 184 -2.40 -1.63 -18.52
CA GLU A 184 -1.52 -2.03 -19.62
C GLU A 184 -0.31 -1.11 -19.78
N ASN A 185 -0.50 0.18 -19.48
CA ASN A 185 0.57 1.17 -19.41
C ASN A 185 0.98 1.40 -17.95
N ALA A 186 2.22 1.87 -17.73
CA ALA A 186 2.72 2.07 -16.38
C ALA A 186 1.94 3.19 -15.67
N VAL A 187 1.28 2.83 -14.57
CA VAL A 187 0.58 3.73 -13.64
C VAL A 187 1.04 3.36 -12.21
N PRO A 188 2.33 3.56 -11.85
CA PRO A 188 2.89 2.97 -10.63
C PRO A 188 2.22 3.53 -9.37
N PRO A 189 1.36 2.75 -8.71
CA PRO A 189 0.41 3.24 -7.73
C PRO A 189 1.01 3.20 -6.33
N SER A 190 0.51 4.00 -5.40
CA SER A 190 1.05 4.07 -4.05
C SER A 190 -0.06 4.26 -3.01
N GLY A 191 0.09 5.17 -2.05
CA GLY A 191 -0.91 5.38 -1.02
C GLY A 191 -2.27 5.79 -1.60
N MET A 192 -3.34 5.26 -1.03
CA MET A 192 -4.70 5.45 -1.48
C MET A 192 -5.67 5.68 -0.32
N SER A 193 -6.84 6.24 -0.59
CA SER A 193 -7.94 6.39 0.38
C SER A 193 -9.27 6.56 -0.34
N PHE A 194 -10.35 6.09 0.28
CA PHE A 194 -11.70 6.43 -0.15
C PHE A 194 -12.06 7.84 0.33
N TYR A 195 -12.70 8.60 -0.55
CA TYR A 195 -13.20 9.94 -0.26
C TYR A 195 -14.44 10.21 -1.13
N GLN A 196 -15.55 10.60 -0.50
CA GLN A 196 -16.81 10.92 -1.19
C GLN A 196 -17.20 9.86 -2.25
N GLY A 197 -17.23 8.58 -1.86
CA GLY A 197 -17.63 7.46 -2.71
C GLY A 197 -16.63 7.04 -3.79
N ASN A 198 -15.46 7.68 -3.88
CA ASN A 198 -14.44 7.36 -4.89
C ASN A 198 -13.13 6.92 -4.23
N LEU A 199 -12.39 6.03 -4.90
CA LEU A 199 -11.05 5.66 -4.48
C LEU A 199 -10.03 6.60 -5.12
N TYR A 200 -9.22 7.27 -4.29
CA TYR A 200 -8.14 8.15 -4.74
C TYR A 200 -6.80 7.47 -4.55
N VAL A 201 -6.00 7.41 -5.61
CA VAL A 201 -4.70 6.71 -5.62
C VAL A 201 -3.61 7.68 -6.06
N GLY A 202 -2.62 7.91 -5.20
CA GLY A 202 -1.42 8.64 -5.59
C GLY A 202 -0.58 7.79 -6.55
N THR A 203 -0.23 8.32 -7.71
CA THR A 203 0.62 7.61 -8.68
C THR A 203 1.94 8.31 -8.90
N LEU A 204 2.99 7.49 -9.00
CA LEU A 204 4.37 7.95 -9.06
C LEU A 204 4.74 8.34 -10.49
N ARG A 205 5.07 7.39 -11.37
CA ARG A 205 5.57 7.71 -12.72
C ARG A 205 4.51 8.31 -13.64
N SER A 206 3.23 8.02 -13.41
CA SER A 206 2.14 8.68 -14.16
C SER A 206 1.78 10.05 -13.60
N GLU A 207 2.43 10.49 -12.51
CA GLU A 207 2.38 11.87 -12.02
C GLU A 207 0.96 12.43 -11.89
N SER A 208 0.04 11.61 -11.35
CA SER A 208 -1.38 11.92 -11.25
C SER A 208 -1.91 11.59 -9.86
N LEU A 209 -3.01 12.25 -9.50
CA LEU A 209 -3.92 11.70 -8.49
C LEU A 209 -5.03 11.00 -9.24
N VAL A 210 -5.06 9.67 -9.22
CA VAL A 210 -6.07 8.91 -9.95
C VAL A 210 -7.32 8.79 -9.10
N ARG A 211 -8.47 9.24 -9.62
CA ARG A 211 -9.80 9.04 -9.03
C ARG A 211 -10.47 7.87 -9.73
N ILE A 212 -10.95 6.91 -8.96
CA ILE A 212 -11.63 5.71 -9.46
C ILE A 212 -13.06 5.72 -8.91
N GLY A 213 -14.02 5.80 -9.82
CA GLY A 213 -15.44 5.58 -9.53
C GLY A 213 -15.71 4.09 -9.47
N LEU A 214 -16.32 3.64 -8.38
CA LEU A 214 -16.63 2.23 -8.13
C LEU A 214 -18.11 2.08 -7.84
N ASN A 215 -18.67 0.98 -8.33
CA ASN A 215 -19.99 0.51 -7.97
C ASN A 215 -19.91 -0.96 -7.58
N ARG A 216 -20.72 -1.37 -6.60
CA ARG A 216 -20.78 -2.75 -6.13
C ARG A 216 -22.11 -3.36 -6.53
N ASN A 217 -22.05 -4.40 -7.36
CA ASN A 217 -23.21 -5.21 -7.71
C ASN A 217 -23.08 -6.54 -6.97
N SER A 218 -23.97 -6.78 -6.01
CA SER A 218 -23.88 -7.90 -5.07
C SER A 218 -22.54 -7.88 -4.32
N ASP A 219 -21.60 -8.78 -4.67
CA ASP A 219 -20.29 -8.94 -4.02
C ASP A 219 -19.11 -8.57 -4.91
N GLU A 220 -19.37 -8.05 -6.12
CA GLU A 220 -18.33 -7.68 -7.06
C GLU A 220 -18.26 -6.16 -7.28
N TYR A 221 -17.04 -5.62 -7.22
CA TYR A 221 -16.76 -4.24 -7.59
C TYR A 221 -16.60 -4.10 -9.10
N ASN A 222 -17.30 -3.12 -9.65
CA ASN A 222 -17.19 -2.69 -11.03
C ASN A 222 -16.56 -1.29 -11.07
N VAL A 223 -15.67 -1.07 -12.03
CA VAL A 223 -15.03 0.22 -12.25
C VAL A 223 -15.88 1.02 -13.22
N GLU A 224 -16.46 2.12 -12.74
CA GLU A 224 -17.31 3.00 -13.55
C GLU A 224 -16.50 4.10 -14.25
N SER A 225 -15.46 4.60 -13.59
CA SER A 225 -14.58 5.63 -14.15
C SER A 225 -13.15 5.53 -13.62
N ILE A 226 -12.20 5.97 -14.43
CA ILE A 226 -10.81 6.22 -14.03
C ILE A 226 -10.41 7.57 -14.59
N GLU A 227 -10.18 8.54 -13.69
CA GLU A 227 -9.81 9.91 -14.04
C GLU A 227 -8.41 10.22 -13.52
N HIS A 228 -7.54 10.75 -14.38
CA HIS A 228 -6.21 11.20 -14.00
C HIS A 228 -6.25 12.70 -13.68
N LEU A 229 -6.30 13.03 -12.39
CA LEU A 229 -6.31 14.42 -11.95
C LEU A 229 -4.88 14.99 -11.95
N PHE A 230 -4.80 16.29 -12.22
CA PHE A 230 -3.56 17.08 -12.22
C PHE A 230 -2.52 16.67 -13.28
N ASN A 231 -2.90 15.84 -14.25
CA ASN A 231 -2.08 15.51 -15.39
C ASN A 231 -2.95 15.52 -16.66
N ASP A 232 -2.61 16.35 -17.62
CA ASP A 232 -3.37 16.51 -18.87
C ASP A 232 -2.99 15.50 -19.97
N GLY A 233 -2.03 14.61 -19.70
CA GLY A 233 -1.56 13.61 -20.66
C GLY A 233 -0.64 14.15 -21.76
N SER A 234 -0.41 15.47 -21.83
CA SER A 234 0.48 16.13 -22.80
C SER A 234 1.89 16.36 -22.26
N GLY A 235 2.23 15.74 -21.13
CA GLY A 235 3.48 15.94 -20.42
C GLY A 235 3.43 17.04 -19.36
N ASN A 236 2.26 17.64 -19.12
CA ASN A 236 2.06 18.62 -18.05
C ASN A 236 1.40 17.96 -16.84
N ALA A 237 2.21 17.63 -15.84
CA ALA A 237 1.75 17.24 -14.52
C ALA A 237 1.88 18.42 -13.54
N ALA A 238 0.75 18.91 -13.03
CA ALA A 238 0.72 20.11 -12.19
C ALA A 238 1.53 19.94 -10.90
N TYR A 239 1.62 18.73 -10.34
CA TYR A 239 2.34 18.45 -9.10
C TYR A 239 3.45 17.39 -9.23
N GLY A 240 3.60 16.77 -10.40
CA GLY A 240 4.55 15.68 -10.59
C GLY A 240 4.11 14.40 -9.87
N ARG A 241 5.07 13.68 -9.28
CA ARG A 241 4.86 12.36 -8.65
C ARG A 241 4.03 12.51 -7.37
N ILE A 242 3.01 11.67 -7.17
CA ILE A 242 2.16 11.68 -5.97
C ILE A 242 2.29 10.34 -5.24
N ARG A 243 2.59 10.38 -3.93
CA ARG A 243 2.91 9.19 -3.11
C ARG A 243 1.78 8.72 -2.20
N LYS A 244 0.88 9.61 -1.78
CA LYS A 244 -0.22 9.25 -0.89
C LYS A 244 -1.36 10.23 -1.07
N ALA A 245 -2.57 9.71 -1.08
CA ALA A 245 -3.79 10.44 -0.77
C ALA A 245 -4.30 9.97 0.61
N VAL A 246 -4.85 10.88 1.42
CA VAL A 246 -5.42 10.59 2.74
C VAL A 246 -6.50 11.62 3.09
N VAL A 247 -7.57 11.20 3.75
CA VAL A 247 -8.58 12.12 4.27
C VAL A 247 -8.11 12.66 5.63
N GLY A 248 -8.10 13.98 5.77
CA GLY A 248 -7.76 14.66 7.02
C GLY A 248 -8.94 14.69 8.00
N PRO A 249 -8.68 15.00 9.29
CA PRO A 249 -9.72 15.11 10.31
C PRO A 249 -10.70 16.26 10.06
N ASP A 250 -10.34 17.23 9.21
CA ASP A 250 -11.19 18.32 8.74
C ASP A 250 -12.10 17.92 7.56
N GLY A 251 -12.05 16.65 7.15
CA GLY A 251 -12.87 16.12 6.06
C GLY A 251 -12.38 16.48 4.66
N TYR A 252 -11.17 17.02 4.50
CA TYR A 252 -10.58 17.28 3.18
C TYR A 252 -9.68 16.14 2.74
N LEU A 253 -9.53 15.98 1.43
CA LEU A 253 -8.51 15.08 0.88
C LEU A 253 -7.17 15.81 0.86
N TYR A 254 -6.13 15.17 1.38
CA TYR A 254 -4.75 15.63 1.30
C TYR A 254 -3.95 14.68 0.42
N PHE A 255 -2.96 15.21 -0.30
CA PHE A 255 -1.98 14.39 -0.99
C PHE A 255 -0.55 14.89 -0.82
N LEU A 256 0.39 13.94 -0.88
CA LEU A 256 1.82 14.15 -0.73
C LEU A 256 2.52 13.99 -2.08
N THR A 257 3.28 15.01 -2.52
CA THR A 257 4.16 14.88 -3.69
C THR A 257 5.43 14.12 -3.35
N ASN A 258 6.10 13.58 -4.37
CA ASN A 258 7.33 12.82 -4.18
C ASN A 258 8.31 12.95 -5.35
N ASN A 259 8.62 14.19 -5.69
CA ASN A 259 9.51 14.55 -6.78
C ASN A 259 10.99 14.39 -6.41
N ARG A 260 11.33 14.40 -5.11
CA ARG A 260 12.70 14.28 -4.59
C ARG A 260 13.18 12.86 -4.30
N ASP A 261 12.46 11.82 -4.73
CA ASP A 261 12.83 10.41 -4.52
C ASP A 261 13.96 9.88 -5.44
N GLY A 262 14.63 10.77 -6.16
CA GLY A 262 15.65 10.45 -7.17
C GLY A 262 15.08 10.00 -8.53
N ARG A 263 13.75 9.93 -8.69
CA ARG A 263 13.09 9.53 -9.95
C ARG A 263 12.21 10.64 -10.55
N GLY A 264 11.98 11.73 -9.82
CA GLY A 264 11.22 12.89 -10.28
C GLY A 264 12.09 14.01 -10.86
N ARG A 265 11.42 15.14 -11.15
CA ARG A 265 12.04 16.41 -11.54
C ARG A 265 11.70 17.46 -10.47
N PRO A 266 12.50 17.56 -9.39
CA PRO A 266 12.18 18.44 -8.27
C PRO A 266 12.06 19.90 -8.67
N ARG A 267 11.08 20.59 -8.08
CA ARG A 267 10.94 22.04 -8.08
C ARG A 267 11.49 22.61 -6.78
N GLU A 268 11.65 23.92 -6.73
CA GLU A 268 12.22 24.65 -5.58
C GLU A 268 11.56 24.25 -4.25
N ASN A 269 10.22 24.19 -4.23
CA ASN A 269 9.41 23.95 -3.04
C ASN A 269 8.94 22.49 -2.86
N ASP A 270 9.49 21.53 -3.62
CA ASP A 270 9.19 20.11 -3.43
C ASP A 270 9.91 19.54 -2.18
N ASP A 271 9.38 18.50 -1.51
CA ASP A 271 8.06 17.88 -1.70
C ASP A 271 6.98 18.61 -0.84
N GLN A 272 5.71 18.45 -1.19
CA GLN A 272 4.59 19.20 -0.58
C GLN A 272 3.48 18.28 -0.07
N ILE A 273 2.84 18.70 1.02
CA ILE A 273 1.52 18.21 1.43
C ILE A 273 0.50 19.25 0.98
N LEU A 274 -0.43 18.83 0.13
CA LEU A 274 -1.43 19.69 -0.51
C LEU A 274 -2.81 19.27 -0.06
N ARG A 275 -3.67 20.24 0.20
CA ARG A 275 -5.09 20.04 0.53
C ARG A 275 -5.93 20.26 -0.71
N PHE A 276 -6.86 19.35 -0.96
CA PHE A 276 -7.76 19.34 -2.10
C PHE A 276 -9.22 19.26 -1.62
N LYS A 277 -10.08 20.08 -2.23
CA LYS A 277 -11.53 20.00 -2.09
C LYS A 277 -12.10 19.80 -3.49
N LEU A 278 -13.00 18.84 -3.66
CA LEU A 278 -13.87 18.79 -4.83
C LEU A 278 -14.84 19.98 -4.73
N GLU A 279 -14.97 20.74 -5.82
CA GLU A 279 -16.11 21.65 -5.96
C GLU A 279 -17.37 20.81 -6.25
N GLU A 280 -18.49 21.19 -5.64
CA GLU A 280 -19.81 20.53 -5.81
C GLU A 280 -20.38 20.70 -7.21
#